data_AF-A0AAE1M5F3-F1
#
_entry.id   AF-A0AAE1M5F3-F1
#
_cell.length_a   1.000
_cell.length_b   1.000
_cell.length_c   1.000
_cell.angle_alpha   90.00
_cell.angle_beta   90.00
_cell.angle_gamma   90.00
#
_symmetry.space_group_name_H-M   'P 1'
#
loop_
_entity.id
_entity.type
_entity.pdbx_description
1 polymer ?
#
loop_
_entity_poly.entity_id
_entity_poly.type
_entity_poly.pdbx_seq_one_letter_code
_entity_poly.pdbx_strand_id
1 'polypeptide(L)'
;METKISSVRVRRIRGRCRFSKDLYVEPEGLAGGLALWWGDNISVTILCKSKNVIHVVLESASLKVPVFASFVYRPPKEGERRRVWDTL
;
A
#
# COMPACT_ATOMS: atom_id res chain seq x y z
N MET A 1 -1.63 3.13 6.05
CA MET A 1 -0.85 3.91 7.02
C MET A 1 0.04 4.86 6.21
N GLU A 2 -0.09 6.18 6.40
CA GLU A 2 0.76 7.16 5.70
C GLU A 2 2.17 7.10 6.27
N THR A 3 3.17 6.81 5.44
CA THR A 3 4.52 6.57 5.97
C THR A 3 5.25 7.85 6.32
N LYS A 4 4.98 9.01 5.70
CA LYS A 4 5.66 10.32 5.93
C LYS A 4 7.18 10.25 6.13
N ILE A 5 7.80 9.18 5.63
CA ILE A 5 9.16 8.76 5.93
C ILE A 5 9.75 8.27 4.60
N SER A 6 11.01 8.62 4.34
CA SER A 6 11.70 8.22 3.11
C SER A 6 11.72 6.70 2.92
N SER A 7 11.61 6.26 1.67
CA SER A 7 11.64 4.85 1.27
C SER A 7 12.83 4.09 1.85
N VAL A 8 13.99 4.76 2.03
CA VAL A 8 15.19 4.20 2.69
C VAL A 8 14.93 3.80 4.15
N ARG A 9 14.30 4.66 4.95
CA ARG A 9 14.01 4.36 6.36
C ARG A 9 12.87 3.36 6.50
N VAL A 10 11.88 3.45 5.62
CA VAL A 10 10.77 2.49 5.51
C VAL A 10 11.30 1.08 5.21
N ARG A 11 12.26 0.92 4.29
CA ARG A 11 12.93 -0.37 4.02
C ARG A 11 13.69 -0.93 5.22
N ARG A 12 14.36 -0.08 6.00
CA ARG A 12 15.04 -0.53 7.24
C ARG A 12 14.05 -1.07 8.28
N ILE A 13 12.89 -0.42 8.43
CA ILE A 13 11.83 -0.88 9.35
C ILE A 13 11.27 -2.24 8.87
N ARG A 14 11.01 -2.38 7.56
CA ARG A 14 10.57 -3.65 6.97
C ARG A 14 11.49 -4.81 7.35
N GLY A 15 12.80 -4.63 7.20
CA GLY A 15 13.80 -5.64 7.54
C GLY A 15 13.75 -6.07 9.01
N ARG A 16 13.48 -5.13 9.93
CA ARG A 16 13.30 -5.44 11.37
C ARG A 16 12.01 -6.19 11.65
N CYS A 17 10.96 -5.93 10.88
CA CYS A 17 9.69 -6.64 10.96
C CYS A 17 9.68 -8.00 10.22
N ARG A 18 10.80 -8.38 9.58
CA ARG A 18 10.97 -9.66 8.86
C ARG A 18 9.97 -9.90 7.72
N PHE A 19 9.45 -8.83 7.12
CA PHE A 19 8.70 -8.95 5.87
C PHE A 19 9.68 -9.06 4.69
N SER A 20 9.44 -10.03 3.82
CA SER A 20 10.31 -10.36 2.70
C SER A 20 9.99 -9.56 1.44
N LYS A 21 8.73 -9.17 1.26
CA LYS A 21 8.23 -8.49 0.04
C LYS A 21 7.64 -7.12 0.36
N ASP A 22 7.63 -6.25 -0.64
CA ASP A 22 7.21 -4.85 -0.50
C ASP A 22 6.62 -4.25 -1.77
N LEU A 23 5.77 -3.24 -1.57
CA LEU A 23 5.30 -2.31 -2.59
C LEU A 23 5.31 -0.90 -1.99
N TYR A 24 6.00 0.01 -2.67
CA TYR A 24 6.08 1.41 -2.29
C TYR A 24 5.45 2.31 -3.36
N VAL A 25 4.56 3.20 -2.91
CA VAL A 25 4.15 4.40 -3.65
C VAL A 25 4.96 5.54 -3.06
N GLU A 26 5.77 6.20 -3.90
CA GLU A 26 6.59 7.32 -3.45
C GLU A 26 5.71 8.50 -2.99
N PRO A 27 6.10 9.21 -1.93
CA PRO A 27 5.42 10.43 -1.51
C PRO A 27 5.68 11.58 -2.51
N GLU A 28 4.73 12.50 -2.63
CA GLU A 28 4.92 13.76 -3.36
C GLU A 28 5.26 14.86 -2.34
N GLY A 29 6.55 15.20 -2.24
CA GLY A 29 7.05 16.17 -1.26
C GLY A 29 6.92 15.66 0.18
N LEU A 30 6.20 16.40 1.03
CA LEU A 30 5.96 16.06 2.45
C LEU A 30 4.66 15.27 2.70
N ALA A 31 3.88 15.01 1.65
CA ALA A 31 2.55 14.40 1.77
C ALA A 31 2.53 12.98 1.20
N GLY A 32 1.90 12.06 1.94
CA GLY A 32 1.57 10.74 1.46
C GLY A 32 2.68 9.70 1.62
N GLY A 33 2.80 8.87 0.59
CA GLY A 33 3.56 7.64 0.61
C GLY A 33 2.73 6.48 1.17
N LEU A 34 2.59 5.43 0.37
CA LEU A 34 1.99 4.15 0.78
C LEU A 34 3.07 3.07 0.75
N ALA A 35 3.13 2.30 1.82
CA ALA A 35 3.96 1.12 1.93
C ALA A 35 3.07 -0.09 2.26
N LEU A 36 3.19 -1.14 1.45
CA LEU A 36 2.61 -2.44 1.73
C LEU A 36 3.75 -3.45 1.88
N TRP A 37 3.72 -4.24 2.95
CA TRP A 37 4.69 -5.30 3.21
C TRP A 37 3.96 -6.60 3.51
N TRP A 38 4.54 -7.70 3.06
CA TRP A 38 3.99 -9.03 3.31
C TRP A 38 5.10 -10.08 3.36
N GLY A 39 4.77 -11.23 3.94
CA GLY A 39 5.66 -12.39 4.01
C GLY A 39 5.58 -13.26 2.75
N ASP A 40 6.49 -14.21 2.64
CA ASP A 40 6.56 -15.13 1.49
C ASP A 40 5.35 -16.05 1.36
N ASN A 41 4.64 -16.26 2.47
CA ASN A 41 3.41 -17.03 2.55
C ASN A 41 2.20 -16.35 1.89
N ILE A 42 2.34 -15.10 1.44
CA ILE A 42 1.30 -14.35 0.75
C ILE A 42 1.77 -14.01 -0.67
N SER A 43 0.94 -14.35 -1.65
CA SER A 43 1.02 -13.86 -3.01
C SER A 43 0.16 -12.60 -3.14
N VAL A 44 0.69 -11.58 -3.79
CA VAL A 44 0.04 -10.29 -3.96
C VAL A 44 0.08 -9.91 -5.42
N THR A 45 -1.09 -9.84 -6.05
CA THR A 45 -1.26 -9.39 -7.43
C THR A 45 -1.79 -7.97 -7.42
N ILE A 46 -1.04 -7.04 -8.01
CA ILE A 46 -1.42 -5.63 -8.09
C ILE A 46 -2.38 -5.44 -9.26
N LEU A 47 -3.60 -5.00 -8.97
CA LEU A 47 -4.59 -4.69 -9.99
C LEU A 47 -4.51 -3.23 -10.44
N CYS A 48 -4.32 -2.31 -9.48
CA CYS A 48 -4.21 -0.89 -9.73
C CYS A 48 -3.42 -0.22 -8.61
N LYS A 49 -2.66 0.82 -8.95
CA LYS A 49 -1.85 1.61 -8.03
C LYS A 49 -1.84 3.06 -8.45
N SER A 50 -2.16 3.94 -7.51
CA SER A 50 -2.08 5.40 -7.64
C SER A 50 -1.44 6.00 -6.38
N LYS A 51 -1.30 7.34 -6.36
CA LYS A 51 -0.78 8.07 -5.20
C LYS A 51 -1.63 7.86 -3.92
N ASN A 52 -2.91 7.54 -4.09
CA ASN A 52 -3.87 7.42 -3.00
C ASN A 52 -4.44 6.01 -2.81
N VAL A 53 -4.33 5.13 -3.81
CA VAL A 53 -5.03 3.84 -3.77
C VAL A 53 -4.14 2.73 -4.28
N ILE A 54 -4.17 1.58 -3.60
CA ILE A 54 -3.58 0.33 -4.07
C ILE A 54 -4.69 -0.73 -4.01
N HIS A 55 -5.03 -1.30 -5.15
CA HIS A 55 -5.91 -2.46 -5.25
C HIS A 55 -5.08 -3.71 -5.50
N VAL A 56 -5.29 -4.74 -4.69
CA VAL A 56 -4.60 -6.02 -4.81
C VAL A 56 -5.53 -7.19 -4.64
N VAL A 57 -5.14 -8.32 -5.22
CA VAL A 57 -5.63 -9.65 -4.86
C VAL A 57 -4.57 -10.32 -4.02
N LEU A 58 -4.98 -10.84 -2.87
CA LEU A 58 -4.17 -11.59 -1.92
C LEU A 58 -4.51 -13.07 -2.02
N GLU A 59 -3.50 -13.90 -2.16
CA GLU A 59 -3.64 -15.35 -2.16
C GLU A 59 -2.64 -15.96 -1.18
N SER A 60 -3.03 -17.03 -0.50
CA SER A 60 -2.17 -17.76 0.43
C SER A 60 -2.70 -19.17 0.59
N ALA A 61 -1.83 -20.13 0.91
CA ALA A 61 -2.26 -21.50 1.23
C ALA A 61 -3.24 -21.55 2.43
N SER A 62 -3.20 -20.56 3.31
CA SER A 62 -4.12 -20.44 4.44
C SER A 62 -5.47 -19.78 4.08
N LEU A 63 -5.56 -19.14 2.92
CA LEU A 63 -6.79 -18.52 2.43
C LEU A 63 -7.53 -19.51 1.55
N LYS A 64 -8.79 -19.80 1.87
CA LYS A 64 -9.64 -20.70 1.06
C LYS A 64 -9.97 -20.13 -0.31
N VAL A 65 -10.00 -18.81 -0.43
CA VAL A 65 -10.30 -18.06 -1.66
C VAL A 65 -9.38 -16.83 -1.76
N PRO A 66 -9.07 -16.36 -2.98
CA PRO A 66 -8.41 -15.08 -3.17
C PRO A 66 -9.19 -13.94 -2.52
N VAL A 67 -8.48 -13.02 -1.85
CA VAL A 67 -9.08 -11.88 -1.15
C VAL A 67 -8.74 -10.60 -1.89
N PHE A 68 -9.75 -9.85 -2.29
CA PHE A 68 -9.55 -8.49 -2.81
C PHE A 68 -9.38 -7.50 -1.65
N ALA A 69 -8.31 -6.70 -1.70
CA ALA A 69 -8.02 -5.68 -0.70
C ALA A 69 -7.70 -4.34 -1.36
N SER A 70 -8.26 -3.28 -0.79
CA SER A 70 -8.04 -1.89 -1.23
C SER A 70 -7.38 -1.11 -0.11
N PHE A 71 -6.18 -0.59 -0.35
CA PHE A 71 -5.46 0.27 0.59
C PHE A 71 -5.59 1.70 0.12
N VAL A 72 -6.33 2.50 0.89
CA VAL A 72 -6.67 3.89 0.54
C VAL A 72 -5.96 4.85 1.49
N TYR A 73 -5.31 5.86 0.93
CA TYR A 73 -4.77 7.02 1.61
C TYR A 73 -5.56 8.27 1.23
N ARG A 74 -6.12 8.94 2.24
CA ARG A 74 -6.91 10.16 2.07
C ARG A 74 -6.00 11.36 1.74
N PRO A 75 -6.23 12.08 0.64
CA PRO A 75 -5.50 13.31 0.34
C PRO A 75 -5.68 14.37 1.45
N PRO A 76 -4.63 15.17 1.73
CA PRO A 76 -4.72 16.24 2.72
C PRO A 76 -5.71 17.34 2.31
N LYS A 77 -5.75 17.70 1.02
CA LYS A 77 -6.64 18.73 0.46
C LYS A 77 -8.07 18.22 0.28
N GLU A 78 -9.03 18.98 0.79
CA GLU A 78 -10.43 18.57 0.82
C GLU A 78 -11.06 18.37 -0.57
N GLY A 79 -10.72 19.23 -1.53
CA GLY A 79 -11.19 19.11 -2.91
C GLY A 79 -10.72 17.86 -3.66
N GLU A 80 -9.60 17.25 -3.24
CA GLU A 80 -9.11 15.99 -3.83
C GLU A 80 -9.69 14.75 -3.14
N ARG A 81 -10.30 14.89 -1.95
CA ARG A 81 -10.82 13.73 -1.19
C ARG A 81 -11.96 13.04 -1.90
N ARG A 82 -12.91 13.82 -2.44
CA ARG A 82 -14.09 13.26 -3.13
C ARG A 82 -13.67 12.50 -4.38
N ARG A 83 -12.72 13.05 -5.14
CA ARG A 83 -12.14 12.42 -6.34
C ARG A 83 -11.57 11.03 -6.07
N VAL A 84 -10.92 10.81 -4.92
CA VAL A 84 -10.38 9.48 -4.59
C VAL A 84 -11.50 8.47 -4.35
N TRP A 85 -12.59 8.86 -3.69
CA TRP A 85 -13.74 7.99 -3.50
C TRP A 85 -14.46 7.69 -4.81
N ASP A 86 -14.52 8.64 -5.73
CA ASP A 86 -15.13 8.44 -7.06
C ASP A 86 -14.31 7.48 -7.95
N THR A 87 -13.06 7.17 -7.58
CA THR A 87 -12.15 6.29 -8.34
C THR A 87 -11.99 4.87 -7.78
N LEU A 88 -12.67 4.57 -6.67
CA LEU A 88 -12.69 3.23 -6.04
C LEU A 88 -13.78 2.35 -6.65
#